data_AF-N8WRI4-F1
#
_entry.id   AF-N8WRI4-F1
#
_cell.length_a   1.000
_cell.length_b   1.000
_cell.length_c   1.000
_cell.angle_alpha   90.00
_cell.angle_beta   90.00
_cell.angle_gamma   90.00
#
_symmetry.space_group_name_H-M   'P 1'
#
loop_
_entity.id
_entity.type
_entity.pdbx_description
1 polymer ?
#
loop_
_entity_poly.entity_id
_entity_poly.type
_entity_poly.pdbx_seq_one_letter_code
_entity_poly.pdbx_strand_id
1 'polypeptide(L)'
;MSWSIGYCSNHKRDIGYGVPAPCDHPGCNVIIDRGMGYLCCENIHHSVSCGGYFCAEHRDNYVYADEVPDMDDEELEALGLDGSEAEEDDDDGVIACRHRIEPRKEAVEWLEFMLSNESWQKWRELNPERVQHFKERLANKGELLYVIVDPYEEKE
;
A
#
# COMPACT_ATOMS: atom_id res chain seq x y z
N MET A 1 19.31 9.95 8.86
CA MET A 1 18.65 9.50 7.61
C MET A 1 17.40 10.36 7.44
N SER A 2 17.21 10.97 6.27
CA SER A 2 16.04 11.80 5.98
C SER A 2 15.01 10.95 5.27
N TRP A 3 13.75 11.03 5.69
CA TRP A 3 12.62 10.38 5.04
C TRP A 3 11.96 11.38 4.09
N SER A 4 11.54 10.94 2.90
CA SER A 4 10.74 11.78 1.99
C SER A 4 9.27 11.41 2.19
N ILE A 5 8.59 12.09 3.11
CA ILE A 5 7.25 11.70 3.60
C ILE A 5 6.16 12.47 2.84
N GLY A 6 5.19 11.75 2.30
CA GLY A 6 3.89 12.24 1.82
C GLY A 6 2.74 11.55 2.54
N TYR A 7 1.49 11.94 2.23
CA TYR A 7 0.30 11.30 2.79
C TYR A 7 -0.64 10.86 1.67
N CYS A 8 -1.06 9.60 1.69
CA CYS A 8 -2.01 9.05 0.75
C CYS A 8 -3.43 9.16 1.32
N SER A 9 -4.26 10.03 0.75
CA SER A 9 -5.66 10.19 1.20
C SER A 9 -6.53 8.96 0.91
N ASN A 10 -6.25 8.22 -0.16
CA ASN A 10 -7.02 7.03 -0.54
C ASN A 10 -6.87 5.89 0.49
N HIS A 11 -5.65 5.66 0.96
CA HIS A 11 -5.34 4.61 1.94
C HIS A 11 -5.14 5.14 3.37
N LYS A 12 -5.31 6.45 3.58
CA LYS A 12 -5.17 7.17 4.87
C LYS A 12 -3.89 6.81 5.63
N ARG A 13 -2.75 6.83 4.95
CA ARG A 13 -1.45 6.40 5.49
C ARG A 13 -0.29 7.24 4.97
N ASP A 14 0.79 7.24 5.74
CA ASP A 14 2.04 7.91 5.37
C ASP A 14 2.74 7.10 4.27
N ILE A 15 3.23 7.79 3.24
CA ILE A 15 3.90 7.20 2.07
C ILE A 15 5.26 7.87 1.84
N GLY A 16 6.10 7.23 1.05
CA GLY A 16 7.33 7.81 0.52
C GLY A 16 8.59 7.05 0.89
N TYR A 17 9.71 7.53 0.34
CA TYR A 17 10.98 6.81 0.41
C TYR A 17 11.48 6.68 1.84
N GLY A 18 11.71 5.43 2.21
CA GLY A 18 12.14 5.00 3.52
C GLY A 18 11.05 5.01 4.59
N VAL A 19 9.80 5.40 4.32
CA VAL A 19 8.70 5.16 5.28
C VAL A 19 8.50 3.64 5.38
N PRO A 20 8.93 2.97 6.47
CA PRO A 20 8.94 1.53 6.49
C PRO A 20 7.52 1.01 6.55
N ALA A 21 7.23 -0.01 5.75
CA ALA A 21 5.92 -0.60 5.68
C ALA A 21 6.02 -2.08 5.36
N PRO A 22 5.14 -2.91 5.91
CA PRO A 22 4.98 -4.27 5.40
C PRO A 22 4.40 -4.24 3.99
N CYS A 23 4.72 -5.27 3.20
CA CYS A 23 4.06 -5.56 1.94
C CYS A 23 2.54 -5.63 2.12
N ASP A 24 1.80 -4.99 1.21
CA ASP A 24 0.34 -4.97 1.23
C ASP A 24 -0.29 -6.31 0.84
N HIS A 25 0.48 -7.26 0.33
CA HIS A 25 -0.05 -8.60 0.02
C HIS A 25 -0.55 -9.30 1.30
N PRO A 26 -1.76 -9.92 1.28
CA PRO A 26 -2.31 -10.68 2.40
C PRO A 26 -1.34 -11.75 2.91
N GLY A 27 -1.05 -11.74 4.21
CA GLY A 27 -0.13 -12.70 4.82
C GLY A 27 1.36 -12.53 4.46
N CYS A 28 1.74 -11.51 3.68
CA CYS A 28 3.15 -11.14 3.53
C CYS A 28 3.58 -10.21 4.67
N ASN A 29 4.76 -10.49 5.22
CA ASN A 29 5.35 -9.80 6.37
C ASN A 29 6.69 -9.14 6.04
N VAL A 30 7.08 -9.12 4.77
CA VAL A 30 8.32 -8.48 4.31
C VAL A 30 8.19 -6.97 4.52
N ILE A 31 9.17 -6.39 5.21
CA ILE A 31 9.26 -4.93 5.39
C ILE A 31 9.97 -4.34 4.18
N ILE A 32 9.31 -3.37 3.58
CA ILE A 32 9.71 -2.54 2.44
C ILE A 32 9.63 -1.07 2.85
N ASP A 33 9.70 -0.16 1.89
CA ASP A 33 9.24 1.22 2.06
C ASP A 33 8.06 1.54 1.15
N ARG A 34 7.29 2.59 1.48
CA ARG A 34 6.19 3.08 0.62
C ARG A 34 6.67 4.08 -0.44
N GLY A 35 7.86 3.88 -0.98
CA GLY A 35 8.38 4.61 -2.13
C GLY A 35 7.89 4.03 -3.47
N MET A 36 8.11 4.77 -4.56
CA MET A 36 7.64 4.36 -5.90
C MET A 36 8.24 3.01 -6.36
N GLY A 37 9.42 2.64 -5.86
CA GLY A 37 10.06 1.37 -6.20
C GLY A 37 9.31 0.12 -5.71
N TYR A 38 8.35 0.28 -4.80
CA TYR A 38 7.47 -0.82 -4.37
C TYR A 38 6.02 -0.60 -4.79
N LEU A 39 5.71 0.51 -5.45
CA LEU A 39 4.36 0.85 -5.90
C LEU A 39 3.95 -0.03 -7.09
N CYS A 40 2.70 -0.48 -7.10
CA CYS A 40 2.09 -1.11 -8.27
C CYS A 40 2.20 -0.20 -9.50
N CYS A 41 2.71 -0.72 -10.62
CA CYS A 41 2.98 0.01 -11.87
C CYS A 41 4.03 1.14 -11.76
N GLU A 42 4.77 1.27 -10.65
CA GLU A 42 5.72 2.37 -10.36
C GLU A 42 5.15 3.80 -10.44
N ASN A 43 3.86 3.93 -10.77
CA ASN A 43 3.20 5.18 -11.08
C ASN A 43 1.78 5.15 -10.51
N ILE A 44 1.50 6.07 -9.58
CA ILE A 44 0.17 6.20 -8.96
C ILE A 44 -0.88 6.74 -9.93
N HIS A 45 -0.45 7.38 -11.03
CA HIS A 45 -1.34 7.92 -12.06
C HIS A 45 -1.57 6.94 -13.21
N HIS A 46 -0.95 5.75 -13.17
CA HIS A 46 -1.27 4.71 -14.13
C HIS A 46 -2.73 4.25 -13.90
N SER A 47 -3.49 4.19 -14.99
CA SER A 47 -4.89 3.78 -15.06
C SER A 47 -5.20 2.48 -14.30
N VAL A 48 -4.26 1.53 -14.30
CA VAL A 48 -4.42 0.18 -13.74
C VAL A 48 -3.80 0.01 -12.35
N SER A 49 -3.15 1.06 -11.82
CA SER A 49 -2.47 0.97 -10.52
C SER A 49 -3.48 0.80 -9.40
N CYS A 50 -3.33 -0.26 -8.61
CA CYS A 50 -4.18 -0.48 -7.43
C CYS A 50 -3.81 0.39 -6.22
N GLY A 51 -2.72 1.19 -6.30
CA GLY A 51 -2.26 2.04 -5.19
C GLY A 51 -1.59 1.29 -4.02
N GLY A 52 -1.40 -0.03 -4.16
CA GLY A 52 -0.71 -0.88 -3.19
C GLY A 52 0.81 -0.85 -3.32
N TYR A 53 1.50 -1.16 -2.21
CA TYR A 53 2.95 -1.30 -2.14
C TYR A 53 3.33 -2.75 -1.85
N PHE A 54 4.11 -3.36 -2.73
CA PHE A 54 4.42 -4.78 -2.72
C PHE A 54 5.93 -5.02 -2.75
N CYS A 55 6.39 -6.06 -2.05
CA CYS A 55 7.76 -6.54 -2.21
C CYS A 55 7.98 -7.11 -3.61
N ALA A 56 9.24 -7.30 -4.01
CA ALA A 56 9.59 -7.80 -5.35
C ALA A 56 8.87 -9.10 -5.74
N GLU A 57 8.58 -9.98 -4.78
CA GLU A 57 7.86 -11.25 -5.04
C GLU A 57 6.37 -11.07 -5.34
N HIS A 58 5.75 -10.01 -4.82
CA HIS A 58 4.30 -9.78 -4.96
C HIS A 58 3.97 -8.60 -5.86
N ARG A 59 4.97 -7.87 -6.36
CA ARG A 59 4.80 -6.65 -7.16
C ARG A 59 4.53 -6.95 -8.64
N ASP A 60 5.09 -8.05 -9.16
CA ASP A 60 4.97 -8.43 -10.56
C ASP A 60 3.74 -9.33 -10.75
N ASN A 61 2.55 -8.79 -10.43
CA ASN A 61 1.28 -9.50 -10.56
C ASN A 61 0.31 -8.72 -11.46
N TYR A 62 0.66 -8.68 -12.74
CA TYR A 62 -0.02 -7.94 -13.79
C TYR A 62 -0.75 -8.86 -14.77
N VAL A 63 -1.62 -8.26 -15.58
CA VAL A 63 -2.22 -8.88 -16.77
C VAL A 63 -1.76 -8.06 -17.95
N TYR A 64 -1.10 -8.72 -18.89
CA TYR A 64 -0.63 -8.09 -20.12
C TYR A 64 -1.64 -8.28 -21.25
N ALA A 65 -1.64 -7.34 -22.20
CA ALA A 65 -2.55 -7.37 -23.35
C ALA A 65 -2.42 -8.66 -24.18
N ASP A 66 -1.22 -9.26 -24.24
CA ASP A 66 -0.96 -10.51 -24.96
C ASP A 66 -1.47 -11.77 -24.24
N GLU A 67 -1.76 -11.69 -22.94
CA GLU A 67 -2.35 -12.78 -22.16
C GLU A 67 -3.87 -12.86 -22.33
N VAL A 68 -4.54 -11.72 -22.59
CA VAL A 68 -6.01 -11.63 -22.70
C VAL A 68 -6.64 -12.63 -23.66
N PRO A 69 -6.11 -12.84 -24.89
CA PRO A 69 -6.73 -13.76 -25.84
C PRO A 69 -6.75 -15.22 -25.37
N ASP A 70 -5.88 -15.58 -24.43
CA ASP A 70 -5.75 -16.92 -23.87
C ASP A 70 -6.55 -17.10 -22.55
N MET A 71 -7.11 -16.02 -21.99
CA MET A 71 -7.93 -16.06 -20.77
C MET A 71 -9.37 -16.48 -21.08
N ASP A 72 -10.01 -17.18 -20.14
CA ASP A 72 -11.41 -17.54 -20.29
C ASP A 72 -12.36 -16.39 -19.89
N ASP A 73 -13.63 -16.50 -20.29
CA ASP A 73 -14.64 -15.48 -20.01
C ASP A 73 -14.83 -15.21 -18.50
N GLU A 74 -14.60 -16.21 -17.63
CA GLU A 74 -14.74 -16.08 -16.18
C GLU A 74 -13.59 -15.26 -15.59
N GLU A 75 -12.36 -15.50 -16.06
CA GLU A 75 -11.18 -14.72 -15.65
C GLU A 75 -11.25 -13.28 -16.15
N LEU A 76 -11.75 -13.04 -17.36
CA LEU A 76 -11.97 -11.69 -17.90
C LEU A 76 -13.03 -10.93 -17.10
N GLU A 77 -14.15 -11.58 -16.77
CA GLU A 77 -15.20 -10.99 -15.92
C GLU A 77 -14.67 -10.65 -14.53
N ALA A 78 -13.85 -11.52 -13.93
CA ALA A 78 -13.24 -11.28 -12.62
C ALA A 78 -12.29 -10.05 -12.60
N LEU A 79 -11.68 -9.72 -13.74
CA LEU A 79 -10.82 -8.55 -13.91
C LEU A 79 -11.59 -7.32 -14.39
N GLY A 80 -12.88 -7.45 -14.70
CA GLY A 80 -13.69 -6.37 -15.28
C GLY A 80 -13.22 -5.98 -16.68
N LEU A 81 -12.58 -6.90 -17.41
CA LEU A 81 -12.12 -6.70 -18.77
C LEU A 81 -13.15 -7.25 -19.73
N ASP A 82 -13.36 -6.56 -20.86
CA ASP A 82 -14.04 -7.14 -22.00
C ASP A 82 -12.98 -7.66 -23.00
N GLY A 83 -13.13 -8.90 -23.45
CA GLY A 83 -12.15 -9.55 -24.33
C GLY A 83 -12.05 -8.95 -25.75
N SER A 84 -12.84 -7.92 -26.06
CA SER A 84 -12.82 -7.20 -27.33
C SER A 84 -12.11 -5.85 -27.28
N GLU A 85 -11.75 -5.35 -26.09
CA GLU A 85 -11.15 -4.02 -25.86
C GLU A 85 -9.79 -4.10 -25.12
N ALA A 86 -8.97 -5.11 -25.40
CA ALA A 86 -7.54 -5.03 -25.07
C ALA A 86 -6.86 -3.99 -25.99
N GLU A 87 -7.13 -2.71 -25.76
CA GLU A 87 -6.34 -1.64 -26.35
C GLU A 87 -4.95 -1.67 -25.70
N GLU A 88 -3.91 -1.73 -26.54
CA GLU A 88 -2.54 -1.49 -26.10
C GLU A 88 -2.46 -0.03 -25.61
N ASP A 89 -2.66 0.19 -24.31
CA ASP A 89 -2.40 1.50 -23.70
C ASP A 89 -0.89 1.78 -23.84
N ASP A 90 -0.51 3.05 -24.02
CA ASP A 90 0.87 3.50 -24.31
C ASP A 90 1.91 3.14 -23.20
N ASP A 91 1.47 2.50 -22.10
CA ASP A 91 2.22 2.23 -20.87
C ASP A 91 2.43 0.70 -20.70
N ASP A 92 3.61 0.21 -21.09
CA ASP A 92 4.17 -1.14 -20.83
C ASP A 92 3.31 -2.38 -21.16
N GLY A 93 2.16 -2.21 -21.83
CA GLY A 93 1.24 -3.30 -22.20
C GLY A 93 0.44 -3.90 -21.04
N VAL A 94 0.47 -3.26 -19.86
CA VAL A 94 -0.26 -3.70 -18.67
C VAL A 94 -1.68 -3.14 -18.69
N ILE A 95 -2.68 -4.02 -18.74
CA ILE A 95 -4.09 -3.62 -18.83
C ILE A 95 -4.86 -3.79 -17.52
N ALA A 96 -4.35 -4.62 -16.60
CA ALA A 96 -4.91 -4.82 -15.27
C ALA A 96 -3.85 -5.34 -14.30
N CYS A 97 -4.10 -5.24 -13.01
CA CYS A 97 -3.30 -5.93 -11.99
C CYS A 97 -4.15 -6.87 -11.14
N ARG A 98 -3.57 -8.02 -10.76
CA ARG A 98 -4.24 -9.06 -9.96
C ARG A 98 -3.95 -8.91 -8.46
N HIS A 99 -3.46 -7.75 -8.03
CA HIS A 99 -3.06 -7.51 -6.66
C HIS A 99 -4.26 -7.52 -5.71
N ARG A 100 -4.14 -8.26 -4.61
CA ARG A 100 -5.00 -8.12 -3.44
C ARG A 100 -4.27 -7.28 -2.39
N ILE A 101 -4.91 -6.24 -1.90
CA ILE A 101 -4.37 -5.35 -0.86
C ILE A 101 -4.97 -5.76 0.49
N GLU A 102 -4.12 -5.99 1.48
CA GLU A 102 -4.47 -6.05 2.91
C GLU A 102 -4.33 -4.63 3.49
N PRO A 103 -5.44 -3.89 3.64
CA PRO A 103 -5.37 -2.48 3.91
C PRO A 103 -4.87 -2.21 5.33
N ARG A 104 -4.11 -1.12 5.46
CA ARG A 104 -3.77 -0.48 6.75
C ARG A 104 -2.83 -1.28 7.64
N LYS A 105 -1.91 -2.04 7.03
CA LYS A 105 -0.75 -2.57 7.74
C LYS A 105 0.29 -1.48 7.94
N GLU A 106 0.63 -1.17 9.19
CA GLU A 106 1.69 -0.24 9.54
C GLU A 106 2.88 -0.98 10.14
N ALA A 107 4.10 -0.61 9.73
CA ALA A 107 5.30 -1.19 10.34
C ALA A 107 5.43 -0.71 11.79
N VAL A 108 5.78 -1.62 12.68
CA VAL A 108 5.97 -1.33 14.10
C VAL A 108 7.05 -0.26 14.29
N GLU A 109 8.16 -0.37 13.56
CA GLU A 109 9.25 0.60 13.62
C GLU A 109 8.80 2.02 13.19
N TRP A 110 7.88 2.11 12.21
CA TRP A 110 7.34 3.40 11.77
C TRP A 110 6.49 4.04 12.86
N LEU A 111 5.60 3.27 13.48
CA LEU A 111 4.77 3.76 14.58
C LEU A 111 5.63 4.17 15.78
N GLU A 112 6.62 3.36 16.16
CA GLU A 112 7.54 3.67 17.26
C GLU A 112 8.34 4.95 16.98
N PHE A 113 8.78 5.15 15.73
CA PHE A 113 9.45 6.39 15.30
C PHE A 113 8.52 7.61 15.44
N MET A 114 7.29 7.54 14.90
CA MET A 114 6.31 8.64 15.02
C MET A 114 5.98 8.97 16.48
N LEU A 115 5.98 7.97 17.36
CA LEU A 115 5.63 8.15 18.77
C LEU A 115 6.78 8.72 19.63
N SER A 116 8.03 8.50 19.23
CA SER A 116 9.20 8.84 20.05
C SER A 116 10.04 9.99 19.50
N ASN A 117 10.07 10.18 18.18
CA ASN A 117 10.98 11.15 17.57
C ASN A 117 10.52 12.60 17.81
N GLU A 118 11.47 13.50 18.08
CA GLU A 118 11.18 14.92 18.36
C GLU A 118 10.53 15.63 17.17
N SER A 119 10.90 15.27 15.93
CA SER A 119 10.30 15.86 14.72
C SER A 119 8.79 15.65 14.60
N TRP A 120 8.27 14.63 15.29
CA TRP A 120 6.84 14.29 15.32
C TRP A 120 6.10 14.86 16.55
N GLN A 121 6.76 15.65 17.40
CA GLN A 121 6.15 16.19 18.61
C GLN A 121 4.88 16.98 18.32
N LYS A 122 4.94 17.92 17.36
CA LYS A 122 3.78 18.74 16.98
C LYS A 122 2.62 17.89 16.47
N TRP A 123 2.91 16.84 15.71
CA TRP A 123 1.88 15.92 15.23
C TRP A 123 1.22 15.17 16.40
N ARG A 124 2.00 14.70 17.39
CA ARG A 124 1.44 14.01 18.58
C ARG A 124 0.55 14.92 19.43
N GLU A 125 0.92 16.19 19.56
CA GLU A 125 0.14 17.19 20.30
C GLU A 125 -1.19 17.49 19.60
N LEU A 126 -1.20 17.51 18.27
CA LEU A 126 -2.42 17.75 17.47
C LEU A 126 -3.29 16.50 17.32
N ASN A 127 -2.74 15.31 17.49
CA ASN A 127 -3.43 14.03 17.24
C ASN A 127 -3.39 13.09 18.46
N PRO A 128 -3.86 13.51 19.66
CA PRO A 128 -3.74 12.71 20.88
C PRO A 128 -4.51 11.39 20.80
N GLU A 129 -5.66 11.36 20.11
CA GLU A 129 -6.46 10.14 19.92
C GLU A 129 -5.75 9.13 19.00
N ARG A 130 -5.15 9.60 17.89
CA ARG A 130 -4.36 8.74 16.99
C ARG A 130 -3.10 8.21 17.67
N VAL A 131 -2.46 9.01 18.52
CA VAL A 131 -1.33 8.58 19.38
C VAL A 131 -1.76 7.47 20.33
N GLN A 132 -2.90 7.62 21.00
CA GLN A 132 -3.42 6.60 21.91
C GLN A 132 -3.75 5.31 21.15
N HIS A 133 -4.38 5.42 19.98
CA HIS A 133 -4.67 4.27 19.14
C HIS A 133 -3.41 3.51 18.73
N PHE A 134 -2.35 4.22 18.31
CA PHE A 134 -1.07 3.60 17.95
C PHE A 134 -0.43 2.88 19.14
N LYS A 135 -0.47 3.50 20.33
CA LYS A 135 0.05 2.86 21.56
C LYS A 135 -0.70 1.58 21.89
N GLU A 136 -2.02 1.56 21.75
CA GLU A 136 -2.83 0.36 22.00
C GLU A 136 -2.52 -0.77 21.00
N ARG A 137 -2.36 -0.44 19.72
CA ARG A 137 -1.96 -1.43 18.70
C ARG A 137 -0.57 -1.98 18.97
N LEU A 138 0.38 -1.13 19.32
CA LEU A 138 1.74 -1.56 19.65
C LEU A 138 1.80 -2.39 20.94
N ALA A 139 0.96 -2.09 21.95
CA ALA A 139 0.88 -2.89 23.17
C ALA A 139 0.37 -4.32 22.89
N ASN A 140 -0.47 -4.49 21.87
CA ASN A 140 -1.07 -5.75 21.47
C ASN A 140 -0.33 -6.46 20.32
N LYS A 141 0.80 -5.93 19.83
CA LYS A 141 1.50 -6.45 18.63
C LYS A 141 2.10 -7.86 18.82
N GLY A 142 2.45 -8.24 20.05
CA GLY A 142 3.21 -9.46 20.32
C GLY A 142 4.59 -9.43 19.65
N GLU A 143 4.89 -10.47 18.86
CA GLU A 143 6.15 -10.61 18.10
C GLU A 143 6.03 -10.12 16.64
N LEU A 144 4.88 -9.53 16.26
CA LEU A 144 4.66 -9.08 14.88
C LEU A 144 5.50 -7.84 14.57
N LEU A 145 6.00 -7.78 13.33
CA LEU A 145 6.74 -6.64 12.76
C LEU A 145 5.81 -5.54 12.22
N TYR A 146 4.51 -5.82 12.15
CA TYR A 146 3.49 -4.89 11.71
C TYR A 146 2.23 -5.02 12.57
N VAL A 147 1.38 -4.00 12.52
CA VAL A 147 0.05 -4.00 13.12
C VAL A 147 -0.97 -3.48 12.11
N ILE A 148 -2.20 -3.97 12.21
CA ILE A 148 -3.31 -3.40 11.46
C ILE A 148 -3.87 -2.23 12.26
N VAL A 149 -3.91 -1.07 11.63
CA VAL A 149 -4.39 0.18 12.22
C VAL A 149 -5.70 0.54 11.55
N ASP A 150 -6.82 0.46 12.27
CA ASP A 150 -8.10 0.87 11.73
C ASP A 150 -8.11 2.39 11.48
N PRO A 151 -8.85 2.88 10.46
CA PRO A 151 -8.89 4.28 10.13
C PRO A 151 -9.58 4.99 11.28
N TYR A 152 -8.89 5.95 11.85
CA TYR A 152 -9.52 6.88 12.78
C TYR A 152 -10.52 7.73 11.99
N GLU A 153 -11.78 7.76 12.42
CA GLU A 153 -12.74 8.74 11.93
C GLU A 153 -12.26 10.11 12.40
N GLU A 154 -11.60 10.85 11.51
CA GLU A 154 -11.42 12.28 11.71
C GLU A 154 -12.82 12.87 11.85
N LYS A 155 -13.19 13.29 13.07
CA LYS A 155 -14.41 14.06 13.28
C LYS A 155 -14.26 15.35 12.46
N GLU A 156 -15.09 15.48 11.43
CA GLU A 156 -15.24 16.72 10.65
C GLU A 156 -15.49 17.96 11.54
#